data_AF-A0A2S6EWQ6-F1
#
_entry.id   AF-A0A2S6EWQ6-F1
#
_cell.length_a   1.000
_cell.length_b   1.000
_cell.length_c   1.000
_cell.angle_alpha   90.00
_cell.angle_beta   90.00
_cell.angle_gamma   90.00
#
_symmetry.space_group_name_H-M   'P 1'
#
loop_
_entity.id
_entity.type
_entity.pdbx_description
1 polymer ?
#
loop_
_entity_poly.entity_id
_entity_poly.type
_entity_poly.pdbx_seq_one_letter_code
_entity_poly.pdbx_strand_id
1 'polypeptide(L)'
;MTSSTSGKNNQQKYPLPTYSSDSPPRREDLFNLSSYPVLDVQEAIKFTLTEENLAEMLHTMLNHSLPDEVAEMKKFHDFGDWGKTQDIAHKIKGGCVYVGTVQMKMACQYFERYWKSGDTDLLEALYQQILNTIEENVHYIRKWLDKRK
;
A
#
# COMPACT_ATOMS: atom_id res chain seq x y z
N MET A 1 -43.90 27.78 6.40
CA MET A 1 -43.52 28.70 5.30
C MET A 1 -42.02 28.93 5.37
N THR A 2 -41.35 28.73 4.22
CA THR A 2 -39.98 29.17 3.82
C THR A 2 -38.82 28.78 4.75
N SER A 3 -38.03 27.74 4.48
CA SER A 3 -37.07 27.56 3.36
C SER A 3 -36.10 28.72 3.22
N SER A 4 -34.79 28.47 3.44
CA SER A 4 -33.76 28.67 2.40
C SER A 4 -32.38 28.17 2.84
N THR A 5 -31.65 27.72 1.82
CA THR A 5 -30.55 26.76 1.78
C THR A 5 -29.28 27.45 1.27
N SER A 6 -28.09 26.99 1.70
CA SER A 6 -26.85 26.80 0.87
C SER A 6 -25.61 26.78 1.77
N GLY A 7 -24.56 25.99 1.52
CA GLY A 7 -24.29 25.14 0.37
C GLY A 7 -23.06 24.24 0.61
N LYS A 8 -23.21 23.00 0.12
CA LYS A 8 -22.26 22.04 -0.45
C LYS A 8 -20.75 22.30 -0.30
N ASN A 9 -20.03 21.29 0.20
CA ASN A 9 -18.78 20.88 -0.42
C ASN A 9 -18.83 19.38 -0.74
N ASN A 10 -18.60 19.09 -2.01
CA ASN A 10 -18.84 17.83 -2.68
C ASN A 10 -17.47 17.18 -2.91
N GLN A 11 -17.06 16.22 -2.07
CA GLN A 11 -15.93 15.36 -2.39
C GLN A 11 -16.46 14.04 -2.95
N GLN A 12 -16.12 13.79 -4.21
CA GLN A 12 -16.58 12.67 -5.00
C GLN A 12 -16.14 11.33 -4.42
N LYS A 13 -17.10 10.41 -4.52
CA LYS A 13 -17.11 9.03 -4.07
C LYS A 13 -16.21 8.16 -4.96
N TYR A 14 -15.16 7.59 -4.38
CA TYR A 14 -14.66 6.29 -4.77
C TYR A 14 -14.64 5.43 -3.52
N PRO A 15 -15.34 4.28 -3.47
CA PRO A 15 -15.25 3.39 -2.32
C PRO A 15 -13.79 2.91 -2.23
N LEU A 16 -13.11 3.26 -1.14
CA LEU A 16 -11.84 2.65 -0.79
C LEU A 16 -12.05 1.12 -0.68
N PRO A 17 -11.11 0.29 -1.16
CA PRO A 17 -11.21 -1.16 -1.06
C PRO A 17 -11.55 -1.60 0.38
N THR A 18 -12.47 -2.56 0.53
CA THR A 18 -12.93 -3.12 1.82
C THR A 18 -11.86 -3.99 2.47
N TYR A 19 -10.73 -3.39 2.81
CA TYR A 19 -9.73 -3.92 3.74
C TYR A 19 -9.50 -2.93 4.90
N SER A 20 -10.44 -1.99 5.09
CA SER A 20 -10.49 -1.13 6.26
C SER A 20 -11.17 -1.91 7.38
N SER A 21 -10.43 -2.77 8.07
CA SER A 21 -10.75 -2.92 9.49
C SER A 21 -10.33 -1.60 10.14
N ASP A 22 -11.32 -0.80 10.51
CA ASP A 22 -11.12 0.42 11.31
C ASP A 22 -10.70 0.09 12.75
N SER A 23 -10.70 -1.20 13.11
CA SER A 23 -10.14 -1.70 14.37
C SER A 23 -8.61 -1.83 14.25
N PRO A 24 -7.84 -1.35 15.25
CA PRO A 24 -6.40 -1.60 15.27
C PRO A 24 -6.17 -3.11 15.28
N PRO A 25 -5.34 -3.65 14.37
CA PRO A 25 -4.92 -5.04 14.47
C PRO A 25 -4.33 -5.26 15.88
N ARG A 26 -4.65 -6.39 16.52
CA ARG A 26 -3.92 -6.76 17.73
C ARG A 26 -2.44 -6.84 17.37
N ARG A 27 -1.52 -6.66 18.34
CA ARG A 27 -0.07 -6.72 18.07
C ARG A 27 0.32 -7.99 17.30
N GLU A 28 -0.35 -9.10 17.61
CA GLU A 28 -0.19 -10.40 16.95
C GLU A 28 -0.62 -10.40 15.48
N ASP A 29 -1.62 -9.58 15.11
CA ASP A 29 -2.18 -9.49 13.76
C ASP A 29 -1.33 -8.58 12.84
N LEU A 30 -0.49 -7.71 13.39
CA LEU A 30 0.35 -6.77 12.62
C LEU A 30 1.31 -7.47 11.65
N PHE A 31 1.76 -8.68 12.00
CA PHE A 31 2.76 -9.42 11.24
C PHE A 31 2.18 -10.53 10.36
N ASN A 32 0.86 -10.72 10.38
CA ASN A 32 0.19 -11.76 9.61
C ASN A 32 -0.44 -11.20 8.33
N LEU A 33 0.30 -11.28 7.21
CA LEU A 33 -0.19 -10.87 5.89
C LEU A 33 -0.75 -12.00 5.04
N SER A 34 -0.66 -13.27 5.49
CA SER A 34 -1.00 -14.44 4.66
C SER A 34 -2.50 -14.56 4.39
N SER A 35 -3.34 -13.82 5.11
CA SER A 35 -4.78 -13.72 4.88
C SER A 35 -5.14 -12.85 3.68
N TYR A 36 -4.21 -12.03 3.18
CA TYR A 36 -4.42 -11.15 2.04
C TYR A 36 -3.86 -11.75 0.75
N PRO A 37 -4.52 -11.54 -0.40
CA PRO A 37 -3.95 -11.92 -1.69
C PRO A 37 -2.70 -11.08 -1.99
N VAL A 38 -1.74 -11.65 -2.71
CA VAL A 38 -0.59 -10.86 -3.20
C VAL A 38 -1.05 -9.80 -4.19
N LEU A 39 -1.88 -10.20 -5.16
CA LEU A 39 -2.42 -9.36 -6.22
C LEU A 39 -3.93 -9.61 -6.36
N ASP A 40 -4.72 -8.57 -6.17
CA ASP A 40 -6.16 -8.56 -6.40
C ASP A 40 -6.47 -7.89 -7.74
N VAL A 41 -6.45 -8.69 -8.81
CA VAL A 41 -6.68 -8.21 -10.18
C VAL A 41 -8.06 -7.58 -10.32
N GLN A 42 -9.08 -8.15 -9.68
CA GLN A 42 -10.47 -7.67 -9.81
C GLN A 42 -10.65 -6.31 -9.13
N GLU A 43 -9.94 -6.07 -8.03
CA GLU A 43 -9.91 -4.73 -7.44
C GLU A 43 -9.10 -3.76 -8.27
N ALA A 44 -7.93 -4.18 -8.78
CA ALA A 44 -7.05 -3.32 -9.57
C ALA A 44 -7.68 -2.81 -10.86
N ILE A 45 -8.40 -3.67 -11.60
CA ILE A 45 -9.03 -3.28 -12.88
C ILE A 45 -10.18 -2.27 -12.70
N LYS A 46 -10.68 -2.05 -11.47
CA LYS A 46 -11.58 -0.92 -11.19
C LYS A 46 -10.89 0.43 -11.38
N PHE A 47 -9.57 0.48 -11.25
CA PHE A 47 -8.73 1.66 -11.43
C PHE A 47 -8.02 1.68 -12.78
N THR A 48 -7.48 0.53 -13.22
CA THR A 48 -6.71 0.43 -14.47
C THR A 48 -7.58 0.20 -15.70
N LEU A 49 -8.87 -0.10 -15.52
CA LEU A 49 -9.88 -0.42 -16.53
C LEU A 49 -9.71 -1.78 -17.23
N THR A 50 -8.47 -2.18 -17.54
CA THR A 50 -8.16 -3.46 -18.19
C THR A 50 -6.97 -4.16 -17.53
N GLU A 51 -6.84 -5.47 -17.81
CA GLU A 51 -5.69 -6.25 -17.35
C GLU A 51 -4.40 -5.88 -18.08
N GLU A 52 -4.48 -5.40 -19.33
CA GLU A 52 -3.35 -4.89 -20.10
C GLU A 52 -2.79 -3.61 -19.46
N ASN A 53 -3.65 -2.65 -19.14
CA ASN A 53 -3.26 -1.43 -18.42
C ASN A 53 -2.69 -1.76 -17.03
N LEU A 54 -3.26 -2.76 -16.35
CA LEU A 54 -2.70 -3.25 -15.09
C LEU A 54 -1.29 -3.80 -15.28
N ALA A 55 -1.06 -4.59 -16.33
CA ALA A 55 0.26 -5.14 -16.64
C ALA A 55 1.29 -4.02 -16.90
N GLU A 56 0.93 -2.99 -17.67
CA GLU A 56 1.78 -1.81 -17.91
C GLU A 56 2.10 -1.05 -16.62
N MET A 57 1.11 -0.85 -15.74
CA MET A 57 1.30 -0.18 -14.46
C MET A 57 2.17 -1.02 -13.51
N LEU A 58 1.98 -2.33 -13.45
CA LEU A 58 2.83 -3.23 -12.68
C LEU A 58 4.27 -3.25 -13.22
N HIS A 59 4.45 -3.24 -14.55
CA HIS A 59 5.77 -3.09 -15.16
C HIS A 59 6.45 -1.78 -14.74
N THR A 60 5.70 -0.66 -14.77
CA THR A 60 6.21 0.64 -14.35
C THR A 60 6.57 0.65 -12.86
N MET A 61 5.71 0.08 -12.02
CA MET A 61 5.97 -0.04 -10.58
C MET A 61 7.26 -0.82 -10.32
N LEU A 62 7.42 -2.00 -10.93
CA LEU A 62 8.53 -2.90 -10.65
C LEU A 62 9.88 -2.40 -11.18
N ASN A 63 9.88 -1.68 -12.31
CA ASN A 63 11.12 -1.29 -12.99
C ASN A 63 11.54 0.15 -12.71
N HIS A 64 10.64 1.00 -12.19
CA HIS A 64 10.89 2.41 -11.99
C HIS A 64 10.51 2.88 -10.59
N SER A 65 9.21 2.93 -10.24
CA SER A 65 8.80 3.65 -9.02
C SER A 65 9.22 2.94 -7.73
N LEU A 66 8.94 1.64 -7.61
CA LEU A 66 9.15 0.89 -6.38
C LEU A 66 10.64 0.74 -6.01
N PRO A 67 11.57 0.46 -6.94
CA PRO A 67 13.00 0.43 -6.62
C PRO A 67 13.52 1.76 -6.05
N ASP A 68 13.13 2.88 -6.65
CA ASP A 68 13.55 4.21 -6.20
C ASP A 68 12.97 4.54 -4.82
N GLU A 69 11.70 4.23 -4.60
CA GLU A 69 11.03 4.40 -3.31
C GLU A 69 11.66 3.52 -2.21
N VAL A 70 11.98 2.26 -2.51
CA VAL A 70 12.66 1.36 -1.55
C VAL A 70 14.06 1.88 -1.21
N ALA A 71 14.81 2.38 -2.20
CA ALA A 71 16.13 2.96 -1.95
C ALA A 71 16.05 4.21 -1.06
N GLU A 72 15.06 5.08 -1.30
CA GLU A 72 14.82 6.27 -0.50
C GLU A 72 14.37 5.92 0.93
N MET A 73 13.49 4.93 1.09
CA MET A 73 13.05 4.44 2.40
C MET A 73 14.24 3.92 3.22
N LYS A 74 15.09 3.08 2.61
CA LYS A 74 16.31 2.54 3.27
C LYS A 74 17.25 3.66 3.69
N LYS A 75 17.46 4.65 2.82
CA LYS A 75 18.28 5.82 3.14
C LYS A 75 17.78 6.57 4.37
N PHE A 76 16.47 6.86 4.47
CA PHE A 76 15.93 7.56 5.63
C PHE A 76 15.96 6.72 6.91
N HIS A 77 15.73 5.42 6.78
CA HIS A 77 15.88 4.46 7.87
C HIS A 77 17.32 4.42 8.41
N ASP A 78 18.33 4.38 7.54
CA ASP A 78 19.75 4.40 7.92
C ASP A 78 20.13 5.67 8.71
N PHE A 79 19.43 6.79 8.47
CA PHE A 79 19.58 8.05 9.23
C PHE A 79 18.75 8.10 10.51
N GLY A 80 17.93 7.07 10.81
CA GLY A 80 16.98 7.06 11.92
C GLY A 80 15.78 8.00 11.73
N ASP A 81 15.53 8.48 10.51
CA ASP A 81 14.44 9.41 10.19
C ASP A 81 13.13 8.62 9.95
N TRP A 82 12.51 8.20 11.06
CA TRP A 82 11.25 7.44 11.03
C TRP A 82 10.09 8.21 10.41
N GLY A 83 10.09 9.55 10.54
CA GLY A 83 9.09 10.40 9.91
C GLY A 83 9.14 10.28 8.39
N LYS A 84 10.32 10.47 7.79
CA LYS A 84 10.47 10.31 6.34
C LYS A 84 10.35 8.86 5.88
N THR A 85 10.80 7.91 6.68
CA THR A 85 10.56 6.47 6.41
C THR A 85 9.07 6.19 6.26
N GLN A 86 8.23 6.78 7.13
CA GLN A 86 6.79 6.69 7.04
C GLN A 86 6.21 7.42 5.83
N ASP A 87 6.73 8.58 5.46
CA ASP A 87 6.27 9.29 4.26
C ASP A 87 6.47 8.44 3.00
N ILE A 88 7.62 7.75 2.89
CA ILE A 88 7.87 6.82 1.78
C ILE A 88 6.95 5.59 1.87
N ALA A 89 6.72 5.02 3.06
CA ALA A 89 5.77 3.91 3.22
C ALA A 89 4.35 4.31 2.78
N HIS A 90 3.92 5.52 3.09
CA HIS A 90 2.63 6.06 2.66
C HIS A 90 2.54 6.24 1.14
N LYS A 91 3.63 6.69 0.50
CA LYS A 91 3.74 6.81 -0.96
C LYS A 91 3.62 5.45 -1.64
N ILE A 92 4.39 4.45 -1.18
CA ILE A 92 4.32 3.06 -1.70
C ILE A 92 2.90 2.51 -1.52
N LYS A 93 2.29 2.70 -0.35
CA LYS A 93 0.90 2.29 -0.08
C LYS A 93 -0.07 2.86 -1.11
N GLY A 94 0.07 4.15 -1.43
CA GLY A 94 -0.73 4.83 -2.45
C GLY A 94 -0.65 4.12 -3.80
N GLY A 95 0.56 3.83 -4.28
CA GLY A 95 0.77 3.06 -5.52
C GLY A 95 0.12 1.67 -5.48
N CYS A 96 0.26 0.95 -4.35
CA CYS A 96 -0.29 -0.40 -4.19
C CYS A 96 -1.83 -0.46 -4.31
N VAL A 97 -2.54 0.60 -3.93
CA VAL A 97 -4.00 0.68 -4.07
C VAL A 97 -4.43 0.59 -5.52
N TYR A 98 -3.75 1.29 -6.43
CA TYR A 98 -4.13 1.35 -7.85
C TYR A 98 -3.86 0.06 -8.61
N VAL A 99 -2.84 -0.70 -8.21
CA VAL A 99 -2.45 -1.94 -8.88
C VAL A 99 -2.84 -3.22 -8.12
N GLY A 100 -3.58 -3.08 -7.02
CA GLY A 100 -4.11 -4.20 -6.25
C GLY A 100 -3.06 -5.08 -5.56
N THR A 101 -1.88 -4.57 -5.22
CA THR A 101 -0.86 -5.33 -4.47
C THR A 101 -1.16 -5.32 -2.97
N VAL A 102 -2.13 -6.14 -2.55
CA VAL A 102 -2.80 -6.01 -1.25
C VAL A 102 -1.86 -6.26 -0.07
N GLN A 103 -1.01 -7.29 -0.11
CA GLN A 103 -0.06 -7.54 0.98
C GLN A 103 0.92 -6.37 1.19
N MET A 104 1.50 -5.82 0.11
CA MET A 104 2.37 -4.63 0.18
C MET A 104 1.64 -3.43 0.78
N LYS A 105 0.39 -3.19 0.33
CA LYS A 105 -0.47 -2.14 0.90
C LYS A 105 -0.67 -2.32 2.40
N MET A 106 -0.97 -3.54 2.84
CA MET A 106 -1.23 -3.83 4.25
C MET A 106 0.01 -3.69 5.12
N ALA A 107 1.18 -4.15 4.65
CA ALA A 107 2.46 -3.93 5.35
C ALA A 107 2.72 -2.43 5.60
N CYS A 108 2.56 -1.61 4.56
CA CYS A 108 2.73 -0.15 4.67
C CYS A 108 1.68 0.49 5.60
N GLN A 109 0.43 0.02 5.52
CA GLN A 109 -0.66 0.52 6.35
C GLN A 109 -0.45 0.19 7.83
N TYR A 110 0.08 -0.99 8.16
CA TYR A 110 0.38 -1.37 9.53
C TYR A 110 1.53 -0.56 10.12
N PHE A 111 2.61 -0.35 9.36
CA PHE A 111 3.69 0.56 9.75
C PHE A 111 3.17 1.99 10.00
N GLU A 112 2.39 2.55 9.07
CA GLU A 112 1.84 3.91 9.20
C GLU A 112 0.91 4.04 10.42
N ARG A 113 0.04 3.06 10.66
CA ARG A 113 -0.85 3.06 11.84
C ARG A 113 -0.06 2.96 13.14
N TYR A 114 0.97 2.11 13.18
CA TYR A 114 1.83 1.96 14.35
C TYR A 114 2.59 3.25 14.65
N TRP A 115 3.22 3.86 13.64
CA TRP A 115 3.88 5.15 13.77
C TRP A 115 2.96 6.23 14.33
N LYS A 116 1.72 6.31 13.82
CA LYS A 116 0.72 7.30 14.27
C LYS A 116 0.22 7.07 15.70
N SER A 117 0.44 5.89 16.28
CA SER A 117 0.11 5.62 17.69
C SER A 117 1.09 6.28 18.67
N GLY A 118 2.31 6.61 18.21
CA GLY A 118 3.40 7.11 19.04
C GLY A 118 4.29 6.02 19.65
N ASP A 119 3.90 4.75 19.54
CA ASP A 119 4.73 3.62 19.95
C ASP A 119 5.89 3.39 18.96
N THR A 120 7.02 2.90 19.46
CA THR A 120 8.26 2.75 18.67
C THR A 120 8.90 1.37 18.73
N ASP A 121 8.51 0.53 19.67
CA ASP A 121 9.10 -0.80 19.94
C ASP A 121 8.95 -1.80 18.79
N LEU A 122 7.98 -1.61 17.88
CA LEU A 122 7.78 -2.48 16.72
C LEU A 122 8.10 -1.81 15.38
N LEU A 123 8.56 -0.56 15.34
CA LEU A 123 8.80 0.14 14.07
C LEU A 123 9.83 -0.57 13.20
N GLU A 124 10.93 -1.03 13.80
CA GLU A 124 11.94 -1.78 13.08
C GLU A 124 11.37 -3.07 12.47
N ALA A 125 10.64 -3.85 13.27
CA ALA A 125 10.05 -5.09 12.80
C ALA A 125 9.04 -4.87 11.65
N LEU A 126 8.21 -3.82 11.76
CA LEU A 126 7.24 -3.44 10.73
C LEU A 126 7.92 -2.90 9.46
N TYR A 127 9.03 -2.18 9.60
CA TYR A 127 9.84 -1.74 8.47
C TYR A 127 10.44 -2.95 7.72
N GLN A 128 11.03 -3.90 8.44
CA GLN A 128 11.54 -5.14 7.83
C GLN A 128 10.43 -5.94 7.16
N GLN A 129 9.22 -5.98 7.75
CA GLN A 129 8.06 -6.60 7.12
C GLN A 129 7.72 -5.94 5.78
N ILE A 130 7.77 -4.61 5.65
CA ILE A 130 7.57 -3.93 4.36
C ILE A 130 8.57 -4.44 3.33
N LEU A 131 9.86 -4.43 3.66
CA LEU A 131 10.92 -4.83 2.73
C LEU A 131 10.78 -6.28 2.27
N ASN A 132 10.57 -7.20 3.21
CA ASN A 132 10.40 -8.62 2.92
C ASN A 132 9.13 -8.87 2.07
N THR A 133 8.02 -8.22 2.42
CA THR A 133 6.76 -8.32 1.68
C THR A 133 6.92 -7.80 0.25
N ILE A 134 7.69 -6.73 0.04
CA ILE A 134 8.00 -6.22 -1.29
C ILE A 134 8.79 -7.25 -2.08
N GLU A 135 9.88 -7.78 -1.51
CA GLU A 135 10.75 -8.76 -2.18
C GLU A 135 9.96 -10.01 -2.63
N GLU A 136 9.16 -10.59 -1.73
CA GLU A 136 8.35 -11.78 -2.01
C GLU A 136 7.29 -11.51 -3.10
N ASN A 137 6.60 -10.37 -3.01
CA ASN A 137 5.53 -10.05 -3.94
C ASN A 137 6.04 -9.67 -5.34
N VAL A 138 7.21 -9.05 -5.44
CA VAL A 138 7.87 -8.76 -6.73
C VAL A 138 8.04 -10.04 -7.55
N HIS A 139 8.45 -11.15 -6.91
CA HIS A 139 8.58 -12.44 -7.60
C HIS A 139 7.24 -12.98 -8.11
N TYR A 140 6.20 -12.89 -7.29
CA TYR A 140 4.85 -13.28 -7.69
C TYR A 140 4.34 -12.45 -8.87
N ILE A 141 4.49 -11.12 -8.80
CA ILE A 141 4.01 -10.20 -9.84
C ILE A 141 4.75 -10.46 -11.16
N ARG A 142 6.06 -10.68 -11.12
CA ARG A 142 6.84 -11.04 -12.33
C ARG A 142 6.30 -12.30 -13.00
N LYS A 143 6.01 -13.36 -12.22
CA LYS A 143 5.39 -14.58 -12.73
C LYS A 143 4.00 -14.35 -13.32
N TRP A 144 3.23 -13.44 -12.73
CA TRP A 144 1.91 -13.07 -13.26
C TRP A 144 2.02 -12.34 -14.60
N LEU A 145 3.00 -11.43 -14.74
CA LEU A 145 3.29 -10.72 -15.99
C LEU A 145 3.80 -11.67 -17.09
N ASP A 146 4.67 -12.62 -16.76
CA ASP A 146 5.23 -13.56 -17.74
C ASP A 146 4.18 -14.48 -18.38
N LYS A 147 3.07 -14.75 -17.70
CA LYS A 147 1.95 -15.53 -18.24
C LYS A 147 1.09 -14.77 -19.27
N ARG A 148 1.37 -13.49 -19.46
CA ARG A 148 0.61 -12.56 -20.31
C ARG A 148 1.41 -12.05 -21.50
N LYS A 149 2.62 -12.60 -21.70
CA LYS A 149 3.38 -12.49 -22.94
C LYS A 149 2.80 -13.45 -23.98
#